data_AF-A0A316EEV5-F1
#
_entry.id   AF-A0A316EEV5-F1
#
_cell.length_a   1.000
_cell.length_b   1.000
_cell.length_c   1.000
_cell.angle_alpha   90.00
_cell.angle_beta   90.00
_cell.angle_gamma   90.00
#
_symmetry.space_group_name_H-M   'P 1'
#
loop_
_entity.id
_entity.type
_entity.pdbx_description
1 polymer ?
#
loop_
_entity_poly.entity_id
_entity_poly.type
_entity_poly.pdbx_seq_one_letter_code
_entity_poly.pdbx_strand_id
1 'polypeptide(L)'
;ISEQSRDWICVIARCDPRFLGRPFSCWSLSKLRVYLIDSGRVAAISIETVRRNLHERGVTWQASKTCKASSDPHFASKMRRILDLYDYPPAGGRVVCVDEFGPLNLQPRPGRAWKPRGRPARLRATYHRDHGVRHMIASLDLTTEKIHFRIR
;
A
#
# COMPACT_ATOMS: atom_id res chain seq x y z
N ILE A 1 14.20 12.26 -29.45
CA ILE A 1 14.01 10.90 -28.87
C ILE A 1 12.93 10.22 -29.68
N SER A 2 13.22 9.04 -30.22
CA SER A 2 12.25 8.28 -31.03
C SER A 2 11.09 7.80 -30.17
N GLU A 3 9.95 7.54 -30.80
CA GLU A 3 8.76 7.02 -30.12
C GLU A 3 9.03 5.65 -29.48
N GLN A 4 9.79 4.80 -30.17
CA GLN A 4 10.26 3.53 -29.63
C GLN A 4 11.07 3.69 -28.34
N SER A 5 11.99 4.66 -28.27
CA SER A 5 12.73 4.95 -27.04
C SER A 5 11.80 5.40 -25.90
N ARG A 6 10.73 6.16 -26.20
CA ARG A 6 9.72 6.58 -25.22
C ARG A 6 8.91 5.39 -24.68
N ASP A 7 8.55 4.44 -25.54
CA ASP A 7 7.89 3.19 -25.12
C ASP A 7 8.78 2.38 -24.17
N TRP A 8 10.05 2.20 -24.54
CA TRP A 8 11.02 1.47 -23.71
C TRP A 8 11.21 2.10 -22.34
N ILE A 9 11.27 3.43 -22.25
CA ILE A 9 11.34 4.16 -20.97
C ILE A 9 10.18 3.75 -20.06
N CYS A 10 8.96 3.72 -20.60
CA CYS A 10 7.76 3.39 -19.82
C CYS A 10 7.66 1.91 -19.46
N VAL A 11 8.14 1.01 -20.33
CA VAL A 11 8.21 -0.43 -20.04
C VAL A 11 9.20 -0.69 -18.91
N ILE A 12 10.42 -0.15 -19.01
CA ILE A 12 11.47 -0.36 -18.01
C ILE A 12 11.09 0.27 -16.67
N ALA A 13 10.51 1.48 -16.67
CA ALA A 13 10.09 2.16 -15.46
C ALA A 13 9.04 1.38 -14.65
N ARG A 14 8.22 0.54 -15.30
CA ARG A 14 7.20 -0.31 -14.65
C ARG A 14 7.74 -1.68 -14.25
N CYS A 15 8.92 -2.06 -14.72
CA CYS A 15 9.56 -3.32 -14.36
C CYS A 15 10.23 -3.21 -12.99
N ASP A 16 10.21 -4.27 -12.19
CA ASP A 16 11.01 -4.35 -10.97
C ASP A 16 12.51 -4.38 -11.36
N PRO A 17 13.34 -3.43 -10.89
CA PRO A 17 14.76 -3.40 -11.23
C PRO A 17 15.50 -4.71 -10.89
N ARG A 18 15.00 -5.51 -9.94
CA ARG A 18 15.60 -6.79 -9.55
C ARG A 18 15.50 -7.84 -10.65
N PHE A 19 14.43 -7.83 -11.45
CA PHE A 19 14.33 -8.69 -12.64
C PHE A 19 15.35 -8.33 -13.71
N LEU A 20 15.89 -7.11 -13.66
CA LEU A 20 16.95 -6.61 -14.54
C LEU A 20 18.34 -6.69 -13.89
N GLY A 21 18.50 -7.47 -12.81
CA GLY A 21 19.78 -7.71 -12.13
C GLY A 21 20.31 -6.50 -11.34
N ARG A 22 19.46 -5.54 -10.96
CA ARG A 22 19.90 -4.35 -10.22
C ARG A 22 19.77 -4.52 -8.70
N PRO A 23 20.71 -3.98 -7.90
CA PRO A 23 20.76 -4.19 -6.44
C PRO A 23 19.78 -3.30 -5.66
N PHE A 24 18.67 -2.87 -6.28
CA PHE A 24 17.68 -2.00 -5.67
C PHE A 24 16.26 -2.40 -6.08
N SER A 25 15.27 -2.11 -5.23
CA SER A 25 13.88 -2.52 -5.40
C SER A 25 12.99 -1.50 -6.13
N CYS A 26 13.51 -0.30 -6.42
CA CYS A 26 12.72 0.76 -7.04
C CYS A 26 13.54 1.73 -7.91
N TRP A 27 12.92 2.27 -8.95
CA TRP A 27 13.54 3.23 -9.86
C TRP A 27 13.48 4.66 -9.31
N SER A 28 14.63 5.31 -9.09
CA SER A 28 14.65 6.78 -9.16
C SER A 28 14.85 7.22 -10.61
N LEU A 29 14.46 8.45 -10.96
CA LEU A 29 14.66 8.97 -12.31
C LEU A 29 16.14 8.93 -12.73
N SER A 30 17.06 9.20 -11.79
CA SER A 30 18.51 9.10 -12.03
C SER A 30 18.95 7.66 -12.30
N LYS A 31 18.48 6.68 -11.52
CA LYS A 31 18.80 5.26 -11.72
C LYS A 31 18.25 4.73 -13.04
N LEU A 32 17.01 5.12 -13.38
CA LEU A 32 16.36 4.76 -14.63
C LEU A 32 17.14 5.33 -15.82
N ARG A 33 17.55 6.61 -15.75
CA ARG A 33 18.41 7.23 -16.77
C ARG A 33 19.71 6.45 -16.97
N VAL A 34 20.43 6.14 -15.89
CA VAL A 34 21.71 5.40 -15.98
C VAL A 34 21.48 4.04 -16.64
N TYR A 35 20.45 3.29 -16.21
CA TYR A 35 20.12 2.01 -16.82
C TYR A 35 19.81 2.10 -18.32
N LEU A 36 19.05 3.12 -18.74
CA LEU A 36 18.69 3.32 -20.15
C LEU A 36 19.91 3.61 -21.04
N ILE A 37 20.90 4.29 -20.48
CA ILE A 37 22.17 4.57 -21.16
C ILE A 37 23.04 3.31 -21.19
N ASP A 38 23.23 2.65 -20.03
CA ASP A 38 24.05 1.44 -19.91
C ASP A 38 23.53 0.27 -20.76
N SER A 39 22.20 0.18 -20.92
CA SER A 39 21.55 -0.84 -21.77
C SER A 39 21.60 -0.53 -23.26
N GLY A 40 22.22 0.59 -23.67
CA GLY A 40 22.33 1.02 -25.06
C GLY A 40 21.00 1.43 -25.71
N ARG A 41 19.92 1.54 -24.93
CA ARG A 41 18.57 1.86 -25.44
C ARG A 41 18.41 3.33 -25.81
N VAL A 42 19.19 4.20 -25.17
CA VAL A 42 19.24 5.63 -25.47
C VAL A 42 20.68 6.13 -25.32
N ALA A 43 21.23 6.78 -26.34
CA ALA A 43 22.61 7.29 -26.31
C ALA A 43 22.83 8.36 -25.23
N ALA A 44 21.88 9.28 -25.08
CA ALA A 44 21.88 10.28 -24.01
C ALA A 44 20.45 10.79 -23.75
N ILE A 45 20.09 10.96 -22.48
CA ILE A 45 18.80 11.51 -22.06
C ILE A 45 18.95 12.28 -20.75
N SER A 46 18.22 13.39 -20.60
CA SER A 46 18.16 14.14 -19.34
C SER A 46 17.13 13.54 -18.39
N ILE A 47 17.31 13.76 -17.09
CA ILE A 47 16.35 13.34 -16.04
C ILE A 47 14.97 13.96 -16.30
N GLU A 48 14.95 15.23 -16.71
CA GLU A 48 13.71 15.96 -16.97
C GLU A 48 12.94 15.38 -18.16
N THR A 49 13.64 14.93 -19.21
CA THR A 49 12.99 14.27 -20.33
C THR A 49 12.40 12.92 -19.95
N VAL A 50 13.08 12.14 -19.08
CA VAL A 50 12.51 10.92 -18.52
C VAL A 50 11.25 11.25 -17.71
N ARG A 51 11.31 12.25 -16.81
CA ARG A 51 10.17 12.68 -15.98
C ARG A 51 8.97 13.08 -16.82
N ARG A 52 9.18 13.96 -17.81
CA ARG A 52 8.12 14.41 -18.73
C ARG A 52 7.52 13.25 -19.49
N ASN A 53 8.35 12.35 -20.02
CA ASN A 53 7.85 11.23 -20.81
C ASN A 53 6.98 10.27 -19.98
N LEU A 54 7.39 9.96 -18.75
CA LEU A 54 6.60 9.14 -17.84
C LEU A 54 5.27 9.83 -17.52
N HIS A 55 5.30 11.14 -17.22
CA HIS A 55 4.10 11.90 -16.90
C HIS A 55 3.13 12.02 -18.08
N GLU A 56 3.62 12.35 -19.28
CA GLU A 56 2.84 12.41 -20.52
C GLU A 56 2.15 11.06 -20.84
N ARG A 57 2.69 9.94 -20.33
CA ARG A 57 2.17 8.59 -20.51
C ARG A 57 1.47 8.01 -19.27
N GLY A 58 1.15 8.86 -18.30
CA GLY A 58 0.40 8.47 -17.10
C GLY A 58 1.17 7.58 -16.11
N VAL A 59 2.48 7.40 -16.29
CA VAL A 59 3.33 6.66 -15.35
C VAL A 59 3.74 7.61 -14.23
N THR A 60 3.18 7.38 -13.04
CA THR A 60 3.44 8.17 -11.83
C THR A 60 4.18 7.34 -10.79
N TRP A 61 4.92 8.02 -9.92
CA TRP A 61 5.55 7.36 -8.77
C TRP A 61 4.50 7.04 -7.72
N GLN A 62 4.28 5.75 -7.45
CA GLN A 62 3.28 5.28 -6.51
C GLN A 62 3.93 4.43 -5.42
N ALA A 63 3.42 4.56 -4.19
CA ALA A 63 3.83 3.68 -3.11
C ALA A 63 3.30 2.26 -3.37
N SER A 64 4.16 1.26 -3.18
CA SER A 64 3.74 -0.14 -3.18
C SER A 64 2.69 -0.35 -2.10
N LYS A 65 1.53 -0.89 -2.50
CA LYS A 65 0.50 -1.30 -1.55
C LYS A 65 0.70 -2.75 -1.20
N THR A 66 0.60 -3.08 0.07
CA THR A 66 0.47 -4.47 0.49
C THR A 66 -0.93 -4.94 0.13
N CYS A 67 -1.02 -6.07 -0.55
CA CYS A 67 -2.28 -6.76 -0.80
C CYS A 67 -2.24 -8.08 -0.05
N LYS A 68 -3.33 -8.40 0.65
CA LYS A 68 -3.57 -9.75 1.17
C LYS A 68 -4.43 -10.47 0.14
N ALA A 69 -3.87 -11.50 -0.49
CA ALA A 69 -4.61 -12.44 -1.31
C ALA A 69 -4.64 -13.78 -0.57
N SER A 70 -5.77 -14.48 -0.62
CA SER A 70 -5.86 -15.83 -0.08
C SER A 70 -5.19 -16.82 -1.03
N SER A 71 -4.38 -17.73 -0.50
CA SER A 71 -3.81 -18.86 -1.25
C SER A 71 -4.75 -20.07 -1.32
N ASP A 72 -5.95 -19.97 -0.73
CA ASP A 72 -6.95 -21.03 -0.72
C ASP A 72 -7.49 -21.28 -2.15
N PRO A 73 -7.32 -22.50 -2.73
CA PRO A 73 -7.86 -22.84 -4.06
C PRO A 73 -9.38 -22.66 -4.17
N HIS A 74 -10.11 -22.70 -3.04
CA HIS A 74 -11.54 -22.51 -2.96
C HIS A 74 -11.95 -21.11 -2.46
N PHE A 75 -11.03 -20.15 -2.45
CA PHE A 75 -11.31 -18.79 -1.97
C PHE A 75 -12.53 -18.18 -2.66
N ALA A 76 -12.59 -18.26 -4.00
CA ALA A 76 -13.66 -17.65 -4.77
C ALA A 76 -15.04 -18.27 -4.47
N SER A 77 -15.12 -19.60 -4.31
CA SER A 77 -16.38 -20.26 -3.98
C SER A 77 -16.83 -19.96 -2.56
N LYS A 78 -15.91 -19.96 -1.58
CA LYS A 78 -16.19 -19.58 -0.19
C LYS A 78 -16.64 -18.12 -0.08
N MET A 79 -15.92 -17.20 -0.74
CA MET A 79 -16.27 -15.78 -0.78
C MET A 79 -17.68 -15.58 -1.34
N ARG A 80 -17.99 -16.19 -2.49
CA ARG A 80 -19.33 -16.11 -3.09
C ARG A 80 -20.40 -16.65 -2.14
N ARG A 81 -20.15 -17.78 -1.48
CA ARG A 81 -21.09 -18.35 -0.51
C ARG A 81 -21.30 -17.44 0.70
N ILE A 82 -20.25 -16.77 1.18
CA ILE A 82 -20.37 -15.79 2.26
C ILE A 82 -21.22 -14.60 1.80
N LEU A 83 -20.95 -14.02 0.63
CA LEU A 83 -21.72 -12.89 0.10
C LEU A 83 -23.20 -13.25 -0.11
N ASP A 84 -23.48 -14.44 -0.64
CA ASP A 84 -24.84 -14.98 -0.78
C ASP A 84 -25.57 -15.06 0.57
N LEU A 85 -24.89 -15.41 1.66
CA LEU A 85 -25.47 -15.42 3.01
C LEU A 85 -25.66 -14.02 3.61
N TYR A 86 -24.93 -13.01 3.13
CA TYR A 86 -25.17 -11.61 3.51
C TYR A 86 -26.43 -11.09 2.83
N ASP A 87 -26.62 -11.39 1.54
CA ASP A 87 -27.77 -10.93 0.75
C ASP A 87 -29.04 -11.73 1.05
N TYR A 88 -28.89 -13.05 1.26
CA TYR A 88 -30.00 -14.00 1.45
C TYR A 88 -29.76 -14.89 2.69
N PRO A 89 -29.88 -14.34 3.90
CA PRO A 89 -29.78 -15.14 5.11
C PRO A 89 -30.92 -16.18 5.18
N PRO A 90 -30.69 -17.36 5.77
CA PRO A 90 -31.74 -18.35 6.00
C PRO A 90 -32.94 -17.77 6.78
N ALA A 91 -34.12 -18.35 6.63
CA ALA A 91 -35.31 -17.91 7.38
C ALA A 91 -35.06 -17.97 8.89
N GLY A 92 -35.25 -16.83 9.58
CA GLY A 92 -34.93 -16.69 11.01
C GLY A 92 -33.42 -16.60 11.33
N GLY A 93 -32.56 -16.66 10.32
CA GLY A 93 -31.12 -16.46 10.45
C GLY A 93 -30.77 -14.99 10.69
N ARG A 94 -29.68 -14.76 11.43
CA ARG A 94 -29.08 -13.43 11.62
C ARG A 94 -27.65 -13.42 11.11
N VAL A 95 -27.26 -12.32 10.48
CA VAL A 95 -25.87 -12.10 10.04
C VAL A 95 -25.18 -11.21 11.06
N VAL A 96 -24.16 -11.75 11.71
CA VAL A 96 -23.34 -11.04 12.69
C VAL A 96 -21.88 -11.07 12.24
N CYS A 97 -21.29 -9.91 12.04
CA CYS A 97 -19.87 -9.76 11.75
C CYS A 97 -19.10 -9.66 13.06
N VAL A 98 -18.05 -10.45 13.27
CA VAL A 98 -17.22 -10.41 14.50
C VAL A 98 -15.77 -10.14 14.12
N ASP A 99 -15.12 -9.22 14.82
CA ASP A 99 -13.70 -8.93 14.63
C ASP A 99 -13.02 -8.47 15.92
N GLU A 100 -11.70 -8.58 15.95
CA GLU A 100 -10.83 -8.08 17.02
C GLU A 100 -9.97 -6.92 16.51
N PHE A 101 -10.11 -5.76 17.15
CA PHE A 101 -9.30 -4.59 16.88
C PHE A 101 -8.29 -4.37 18.00
N GLY A 102 -7.01 -4.52 17.66
CA GLY A 102 -5.91 -4.28 18.57
C GLY A 102 -4.56 -4.47 17.90
N PRO A 103 -3.46 -4.11 18.59
CA PRO A 103 -3.41 -3.52 19.93
C PRO A 103 -3.85 -2.05 19.97
N LEU A 104 -4.81 -1.70 20.84
CA LEU A 104 -5.16 -0.32 21.18
C LEU A 104 -4.21 0.17 22.28
N ASN A 105 -3.34 1.09 21.93
CA ASN A 105 -2.36 1.65 22.86
C ASN A 105 -2.15 3.15 22.63
N LEU A 106 -1.76 3.84 23.71
CA LEU A 106 -1.39 5.25 23.64
C LEU A 106 -0.02 5.36 22.96
N GLN A 107 -0.04 5.70 21.68
CA GLN A 107 1.18 5.93 20.89
C GLN A 107 1.42 7.42 20.72
N PRO A 108 2.66 7.91 20.87
CA PRO A 108 3.03 9.26 20.46
C PRO A 108 2.75 9.39 18.95
N ARG A 109 1.78 10.23 18.59
CA ARG A 109 1.46 10.50 17.18
C ARG A 109 2.29 11.69 16.70
N PRO A 110 2.93 11.61 15.53
CA PRO A 110 3.57 12.77 14.92
C PRO A 110 2.57 13.92 14.75
N GLY A 111 2.90 15.07 15.30
CA GLY A 111 2.15 16.32 15.11
C GLY A 111 2.81 17.23 14.07
N ARG A 112 2.28 18.44 13.94
CA ARG A 112 2.93 19.54 13.21
C ARG A 112 3.44 20.57 14.23
N ALA A 113 4.63 21.11 13.99
CA ALA A 113 5.22 22.13 14.84
C ALA A 113 6.08 23.10 14.01
N TRP A 114 6.06 24.38 14.38
CA TRP A 114 6.97 25.37 13.82
C TRP A 114 8.40 25.11 14.30
N LYS A 115 9.32 24.91 13.35
CA LYS A 115 10.74 24.65 13.62
C LYS A 115 11.63 25.29 12.53
N PRO A 116 12.89 25.62 12.85
CA PRO A 116 13.86 26.07 11.84
C PRO A 116 14.03 25.05 10.70
N ARG A 117 14.34 25.55 9.50
CA ARG A 117 14.55 24.72 8.31
C ARG A 117 15.61 23.63 8.57
N GLY A 118 15.32 22.40 8.18
CA GLY A 118 16.22 21.24 8.37
C GLY A 118 16.30 20.70 9.81
N ARG A 119 15.59 21.31 10.77
CA ARG A 119 15.55 20.89 12.18
C ARG A 119 14.15 20.46 12.61
N PRO A 120 13.57 19.41 12.00
CA PRO A 120 12.22 18.95 12.35
C PRO A 120 12.16 18.50 13.81
N ALA A 121 10.99 18.62 14.44
CA ALA A 121 10.73 17.96 15.71
C ALA A 121 10.81 16.45 15.48
N ARG A 122 11.57 15.75 16.32
CA ARG A 122 11.80 14.31 16.20
C ARG A 122 11.14 13.60 17.37
N LEU A 123 10.34 12.59 17.07
CA LEU A 123 9.87 11.61 18.05
C LEU A 123 10.73 10.36 17.91
N ARG A 124 11.02 9.69 19.03
CA ARG A 124 11.71 8.40 18.99
C ARG A 124 10.81 7.37 18.30
N ALA A 125 11.40 6.50 17.48
CA ALA A 125 10.67 5.39 16.85
C ALA A 125 10.21 4.37 17.91
N THR A 126 11.03 4.18 18.95
CA THR A 126 10.69 3.36 20.12
C THR A 126 10.07 4.25 21.20
N TYR A 127 8.95 3.81 21.75
CA TYR A 127 8.25 4.47 22.84
C TYR A 127 7.91 3.44 23.94
N HIS A 128 7.81 3.91 25.17
CA HIS A 128 7.40 3.10 26.31
C HIS A 128 5.88 2.93 26.33
N ARG A 129 5.41 1.74 26.73
CA ARG A 129 3.99 1.36 26.77
C ARG A 129 3.52 1.26 28.22
N ASP A 130 3.63 2.36 28.95
CA ASP A 130 3.52 2.38 30.41
C ASP A 130 2.10 2.09 30.92
N HIS A 131 1.09 2.29 30.06
CA HIS A 131 -0.33 2.08 30.38
C HIS A 131 -0.92 0.79 29.78
N GLY A 132 -0.05 -0.13 29.36
CA GLY A 132 -0.45 -1.39 28.75
C GLY A 132 -1.06 -1.23 27.36
N VAL A 133 -1.73 -2.29 26.92
CA VAL A 133 -2.41 -2.41 25.63
C VAL A 133 -3.80 -2.97 25.89
N ARG A 134 -4.79 -2.50 25.13
CA ARG A 134 -6.15 -3.03 25.17
C ARG A 134 -6.54 -3.62 23.82
N HIS A 135 -7.47 -4.55 23.84
CA HIS A 135 -8.05 -5.16 22.65
C HIS A 135 -9.56 -4.91 22.67
N MET A 136 -10.13 -4.47 21.55
CA MET A 136 -11.55 -4.34 21.37
C MET A 136 -12.06 -5.57 20.61
N ILE A 137 -12.95 -6.32 21.21
CA ILE A 137 -13.69 -7.40 20.54
C ILE A 137 -15.07 -6.84 20.23
N ALA A 138 -15.47 -6.84 18.96
CA ALA A 138 -16.72 -6.27 18.52
C ALA A 138 -17.51 -7.24 17.64
N SER A 139 -18.83 -7.12 17.72
CA SER A 139 -19.78 -7.78 16.84
C SER A 139 -20.77 -6.75 16.29
N LEU A 140 -21.03 -6.77 14.99
CA LEU A 140 -22.03 -5.97 14.31
C LEU A 140 -23.17 -6.88 13.87
N ASP A 141 -24.37 -6.67 14.42
CA ASP A 141 -25.60 -7.32 13.94
C ASP A 141 -26.15 -6.50 12.77
N LEU A 142 -26.08 -7.06 11.55
CA LEU A 142 -26.54 -6.36 10.34
C LEU A 142 -28.05 -6.18 10.29
N THR A 143 -28.81 -6.98 11.06
CA THR A 143 -30.27 -6.88 11.12
C THR A 143 -30.72 -5.67 11.92
N THR A 144 -29.98 -5.34 12.98
CA THR A 144 -30.32 -4.25 13.91
C THR A 144 -29.42 -3.02 13.74
N GLU A 145 -28.38 -3.14 12.92
CA GLU A 145 -27.31 -2.14 12.73
C GLU A 145 -26.59 -1.76 14.03
N LYS A 146 -26.66 -2.63 15.05
CA LYS A 146 -26.04 -2.39 16.36
C LYS A 146 -24.68 -3.05 16.45
N ILE A 147 -23.73 -2.29 17.01
CA ILE A 147 -22.42 -2.80 17.38
C ILE A 147 -22.40 -3.08 18.88
N HIS A 148 -22.12 -4.34 19.23
CA HIS A 148 -21.81 -4.76 20.59
C HIS A 148 -20.30 -4.96 20.71
N PHE A 149 -19.66 -4.30 21.67
CA PHE A 149 -18.22 -4.40 21.84
C PHE A 149 -17.80 -4.48 23.30
N ARG A 150 -16.61 -5.03 23.54
CA ARG A 150 -15.94 -5.03 24.84
C ARG A 150 -14.47 -4.73 24.65
N ILE A 151 -13.97 -3.80 25.47
CA ILE A 151 -12.54 -3.48 25.56
C ILE A 151 -11.97 -4.26 26.74
N ARG A 152 -10.91 -5.03 26.50
CA ARG A 152 -10.14 -5.74 27.54
C ARG A 152 -8.73 -5.16 27.59
#